data_AF-A0A3D1R7U0-F1
#
_entry.id   AF-A0A3D1R7U0-F1
#
_cell.length_a   1.000
_cell.length_b   1.000
_cell.length_c   1.000
_cell.angle_alpha   90.00
_cell.angle_beta   90.00
_cell.angle_gamma   90.00
#
_symmetry.space_group_name_H-M   'P 1'
#
loop_
_entity.id
_entity.type
_entity.pdbx_description
1 polymer ?
#
loop_
_entity_poly.entity_id
_entity_poly.type
_entity_poly.pdbx_seq_one_letter_code
_entity_poly.pdbx_strand_id
1 'polypeptide(L)'
;MKPWREVAVPHPDVLQGTFQQSEFAADISAVRDGKASREYQDASAFFDRTFITEGMRLLLTQVAQRLNGQGGEPVVQLQTAF
;
A
#
# COMPACT_ATOMS: atom_id res chain seq x y z
N MET A 1 5.87 21.42 18.26
CA MET A 1 5.99 20.08 17.65
C MET A 1 7.45 19.85 17.32
N LYS A 2 8.02 18.69 17.66
CA LYS A 2 9.38 18.36 17.20
C LYS A 2 9.35 18.11 15.68
N PRO A 3 10.36 18.52 14.91
CA PRO A 3 10.51 18.13 13.51
C PRO A 3 10.41 16.61 13.34
N TRP A 4 9.77 16.15 12.26
CA TRP A 4 9.59 14.72 12.01
C TRP A 4 10.91 13.95 11.98
N ARG A 5 11.98 14.60 11.52
CA ARG A 5 13.35 14.05 11.46
C ARG A 5 13.94 13.71 12.84
N GLU A 6 13.39 14.28 13.90
CA GLU A 6 13.81 14.03 15.29
C GLU A 6 13.02 12.89 15.95
N VAL A 7 11.93 12.44 15.33
CA VAL A 7 11.01 11.43 15.90
C VAL A 7 10.84 10.20 15.03
N ALA A 8 11.29 10.26 13.77
CA ALA A 8 11.26 9.14 12.84
C ALA A 8 12.60 9.05 12.09
N VAL A 9 13.13 7.82 12.03
CA VAL A 9 14.30 7.50 11.21
C VAL A 9 13.77 6.97 9.86
N PRO A 10 14.06 7.63 8.73
CA PRO A 10 13.68 7.11 7.42
C PRO A 10 14.30 5.73 7.16
N HIS A 11 13.64 4.94 6.32
CA HIS A 11 14.15 3.64 5.93
C HIS A 11 15.48 3.79 5.14
N PRO A 12 16.41 2.81 5.22
CA PRO A 12 17.75 2.94 4.63
C PRO A 12 17.78 3.23 3.14
N ASP A 13 16.80 2.77 2.36
CA ASP A 13 16.64 3.06 0.92
C ASP A 13 16.34 4.54 0.64
N VAL A 14 15.49 5.18 1.46
CA VAL A 14 15.21 6.62 1.42
C VAL A 14 16.46 7.42 1.77
N LEU A 15 17.23 6.94 2.75
CA LEU A 15 18.49 7.58 3.15
C LEU A 15 19.59 7.45 2.09
N GLN A 16 19.64 6.33 1.36
CA GLN A 16 20.64 6.06 0.32
C GLN A 16 20.27 6.63 -1.06
N GLY A 17 19.02 7.09 -1.25
CA GLY A 17 18.57 7.67 -2.50
C GLY A 17 18.40 6.65 -3.64
N THR A 18 18.30 5.36 -3.31
CA THR A 18 18.25 4.26 -4.29
C THR A 18 16.82 3.85 -4.68
N PHE A 19 15.81 4.60 -4.26
CA PHE A 19 14.39 4.27 -4.45
C PHE A 19 13.90 4.55 -5.89
N GLN A 20 13.12 3.64 -6.47
CA GLN A 20 12.46 3.88 -7.76
C GLN A 20 10.97 4.17 -7.56
N GLN A 21 10.41 5.12 -8.33
CA GLN A 21 8.97 5.43 -8.25
C GLN A 21 8.06 4.23 -8.54
N SER A 22 8.52 3.29 -9.37
CA SER A 22 7.85 2.02 -9.65
C SER A 22 7.65 1.14 -8.42
N GLU A 23 8.47 1.30 -7.37
CA GLU A 23 8.33 0.54 -6.12
C GLU A 23 7.12 0.97 -5.29
N PHE A 24 6.49 2.12 -5.58
CA PHE A 24 5.30 2.62 -4.87
C PHE A 24 3.97 2.22 -5.52
N ALA A 25 4.00 1.52 -6.66
CA ALA A 25 2.81 1.02 -7.33
C ALA A 25 2.68 -0.49 -7.09
N ALA A 26 1.64 -0.90 -6.38
CA ALA A 26 1.30 -2.32 -6.25
C ALA A 26 0.74 -2.84 -7.58
N ASP A 27 1.41 -3.83 -8.19
CA ASP A 27 0.83 -4.61 -9.28
C ASP A 27 -0.02 -5.74 -8.69
N ILE A 28 -1.34 -5.56 -8.72
CA ILE A 28 -2.31 -6.53 -8.21
C ILE A 28 -2.23 -7.86 -8.97
N SER A 29 -1.88 -7.84 -10.27
CA SER A 29 -1.70 -9.06 -11.06
C SER A 29 -0.46 -9.83 -10.58
N ALA A 30 0.63 -9.12 -10.30
CA ALA A 30 1.82 -9.73 -9.72
C ALA A 30 1.56 -10.32 -8.33
N VAL A 31 0.77 -9.65 -7.47
CA VAL A 31 0.36 -10.17 -6.15
C VAL A 31 -0.46 -11.45 -6.30
N ARG A 32 -1.45 -11.45 -7.20
CA ARG A 32 -2.26 -12.64 -7.51
C ARG A 32 -1.40 -13.80 -8.01
N ASP A 33 -0.43 -13.51 -8.87
CA ASP A 33 0.41 -14.51 -9.51
C ASP A 33 1.58 -14.97 -8.60
N GLY A 34 1.70 -14.42 -7.38
CA GLY A 34 2.76 -14.77 -6.42
C GLY A 34 4.15 -14.22 -6.78
N LYS A 35 4.20 -13.17 -7.61
CA LYS A 35 5.42 -12.60 -8.20
C LYS A 35 5.72 -11.18 -7.70
N ALA A 36 4.88 -10.62 -6.83
CA ALA A 36 5.13 -9.31 -6.26
C ALA A 36 6.33 -9.35 -5.30
N SER A 37 6.93 -8.19 -5.06
CA SER A 37 7.95 -8.06 -4.03
C SER A 37 7.37 -8.42 -2.65
N ARG A 38 8.23 -8.77 -1.69
CA ARG A 38 7.78 -9.20 -0.35
C ARG A 38 6.87 -8.15 0.30
N GLU A 39 7.15 -6.88 0.08
CA GLU A 39 6.40 -5.72 0.59
C GLU A 39 4.94 -5.69 0.15
N TYR A 40 4.62 -6.26 -1.01
CA TYR A 40 3.25 -6.33 -1.54
C TYR A 40 2.67 -7.74 -1.49
N GLN A 41 3.51 -8.77 -1.48
CA GLN A 41 3.08 -10.17 -1.43
C GLN A 41 2.69 -10.61 -0.01
N ASP A 42 3.40 -10.14 1.02
CA ASP A 42 3.14 -10.47 2.42
C ASP A 42 2.34 -9.34 3.09
N ALA A 43 1.17 -9.70 3.63
CA ALA A 43 0.28 -8.72 4.24
C ALA A 43 0.92 -8.01 5.44
N SER A 44 1.66 -8.74 6.29
CA SER A 44 2.28 -8.14 7.49
C SER A 44 3.34 -7.12 7.09
N ALA A 45 4.21 -7.47 6.14
CA ALA A 45 5.21 -6.57 5.59
C ALA A 45 4.60 -5.33 4.92
N PHE A 46 3.48 -5.48 4.22
CA PHE A 46 2.73 -4.37 3.63
C PHE A 46 2.25 -3.40 4.71
N PHE A 47 1.57 -3.91 5.75
CA PHE A 47 1.01 -3.07 6.82
C PHE A 47 2.08 -2.45 7.72
N ASP A 48 3.24 -3.07 7.88
CA ASP A 48 4.38 -2.50 8.63
C ASP A 48 5.00 -1.28 7.92
N ARG A 49 4.88 -1.22 6.58
CA ARG A 49 5.48 -0.16 5.75
C ARG A 49 4.46 0.82 5.17
N THR A 50 3.17 0.58 5.37
CA THR A 50 2.10 1.41 4.83
C THR A 50 1.31 2.08 5.95
N PHE A 51 0.70 3.22 5.62
CA PHE A 51 -0.31 3.82 6.47
C PHE A 51 -1.68 3.67 5.81
N ILE A 52 -2.62 3.04 6.51
CA ILE A 52 -3.98 2.88 6.01
C ILE A 52 -4.72 4.21 6.14
N THR A 53 -4.65 4.97 5.04
CA THR A 53 -5.44 6.18 4.86
C THR A 53 -6.93 5.86 4.89
N GLU A 54 -7.75 6.88 5.14
CA GLU A 54 -9.20 6.76 5.09
C GLU A 54 -9.69 6.24 3.72
N GLY A 55 -9.12 6.75 2.63
CA GLY A 55 -9.43 6.28 1.27
C GLY A 55 -9.13 4.79 1.07
N MET A 56 -7.96 4.33 1.54
CA MET A 56 -7.61 2.90 1.49
C MET A 56 -8.58 2.06 2.32
N ARG A 57 -8.96 2.52 3.52
CA ARG A 57 -9.92 1.81 4.38
C ARG A 57 -11.29 1.66 3.70
N LEU A 58 -11.83 2.74 3.16
CA LEU A 58 -13.11 2.72 2.45
C LEU A 58 -13.03 1.73 1.29
N LEU A 59 -11.95 1.80 0.52
CA LEU A 59 -11.76 0.92 -0.61
C LEU A 59 -11.67 -0.55 -0.23
N LEU A 60 -10.84 -0.90 0.76
CA LEU A 60 -10.71 -2.27 1.25
C LEU A 60 -12.06 -2.81 1.72
N THR A 61 -12.89 -1.97 2.32
CA THR A 61 -14.27 -2.31 2.72
C THR A 61 -15.14 -2.63 1.51
N GLN A 62 -15.13 -1.77 0.48
CA GLN A 62 -15.90 -1.98 -0.76
C GLN A 62 -15.48 -3.28 -1.46
N VAL A 63 -14.17 -3.54 -1.55
CA VAL A 63 -13.64 -4.78 -2.15
C VAL A 63 -14.08 -6.00 -1.34
N ALA A 64 -13.98 -5.97 -0.02
CA ALA A 64 -14.40 -7.08 0.84
C ALA A 64 -15.91 -7.36 0.73
N GLN A 65 -16.75 -6.32 0.70
CA GLN A 65 -18.21 -6.49 0.46
C GLN A 65 -18.48 -7.15 -0.88
N ARG A 66 -17.75 -6.74 -1.93
CA ARG A 66 -17.91 -7.28 -3.29
C ARG A 66 -17.50 -8.74 -3.40
N LEU A 67 -16.35 -9.10 -2.81
CA LEU A 67 -15.89 -10.49 -2.78
C LEU A 67 -16.85 -11.40 -2.00
N ASN A 68 -17.57 -10.86 -1.01
CA ASN A 68 -18.56 -11.59 -0.23
C ASN A 68 -19.99 -11.52 -0.81
N GLY A 69 -20.18 -10.96 -2.01
CA GLY A 69 -21.50 -10.87 -2.66
C GLY A 69 -22.49 -9.91 -2.00
N GLN A 70 -22.02 -9.00 -1.14
CA GLN A 70 -22.84 -8.04 -0.38
C GLN A 70 -23.02 -6.69 -1.10
N GLY A 71 -22.63 -6.58 -2.37
CA GLY A 71 -22.59 -5.33 -3.13
C GLY A 71 -21.20 -4.70 -3.13
N GLY A 72 -21.10 -3.37 -3.11
CA GLY A 72 -19.82 -2.66 -3.13
C GLY A 72 -19.44 -2.15 -4.53
N GLU A 73 -18.95 -0.91 -4.55
CA GLU A 73 -18.57 -0.19 -5.77
C GLU A 73 -17.45 -0.94 -6.53
N PRO A 74 -17.54 -1.09 -7.87
CA PRO A 74 -16.45 -1.63 -8.67
C PRO A 74 -15.21 -0.73 -8.55
N VAL A 75 -14.10 -1.32 -8.11
CA VAL A 75 -12.82 -0.62 -8.00
C VAL A 75 -11.91 -1.07 -9.14
N VAL A 76 -11.57 -0.16 -10.04
CA VAL A 76 -10.68 -0.44 -11.18
C VAL A 76 -9.25 0.05 -10.90
N GLN A 77 -9.08 1.09 -10.09
CA GLN A 77 -7.76 1.65 -9.77
C GLN A 77 -7.74 2.35 -8.40
N LEU A 78 -6.69 2.10 -7.60
CA LEU A 78 -6.33 2.92 -6.44
C LEU A 78 -5.31 3.95 -6.88
N GLN A 79 -5.71 5.21 -6.94
CA GLN A 79 -4.76 6.32 -6.92
C GLN A 79 -4.99 7.10 -5.63
N THR A 80 -4.02 7.04 -4.74
CA THR A 80 -3.88 8.03 -3.68
C THR A 80 -2.92 9.08 -4.21
N ALA A 81 -3.34 10.35 -4.21
CA ALA A 81 -2.40 11.44 -4.48
C ALA A 81 -1.30 11.41 -3.41
N PHE A 82 -0.04 11.45 -3.86
CA PHE A 82 1.13 11.62 -3.00
C PHE A 82 1.29 13.08 -2.59
#